data_AF-Q02B36-F1
#
_entry.id   AF-Q02B36-F1
#
_cell.length_a   1.000
_cell.length_b   1.000
_cell.length_c   1.000
_cell.angle_alpha   90.00
_cell.angle_beta   90.00
_cell.angle_gamma   90.00
#
_symmetry.space_group_name_H-M   'P 1'
#
loop_
_entity.id
_entity.type
_entity.pdbx_description
1 polymer ?
#
loop_
_entity_poly.entity_id
_entity_poly.type
_entity_poly.pdbx_seq_one_letter_code
_entity_poly.pdbx_strand_id
1 'polypeptide(L)'
;MEVVKALMRFLSYVYHGLLCLILLAMSGLAMAAGSQSLNLQMLPAWASGSTLILFGCALLGLIIVILAIKGVMRPLFFLWSLVVLIFLVKGYFLSSYHFAPDGVNTALYLLGGSVIAVIGAWFRMTADLSKRRS
;
A
#
# COMPACT_ATOMS: atom_id res chain seq x y z
N MET A 1 -1.58 -0.83 26.67
CA MET A 1 -1.31 -1.48 25.35
C MET A 1 -2.39 -1.20 24.30
N GLU A 2 -3.65 -0.97 24.67
CA GLU A 2 -4.74 -0.75 23.70
C GLU A 2 -4.58 0.50 22.84
N VAL A 3 -4.09 1.60 23.44
CA VAL A 3 -3.81 2.87 22.75
C VAL A 3 -2.78 2.68 21.64
N VAL A 4 -1.68 1.96 21.90
CA VAL A 4 -0.64 1.68 20.89
C VAL A 4 -1.23 0.88 19.73
N LYS A 5 -2.05 -0.15 20.01
CA LYS A 5 -2.75 -0.91 18.96
C LYS A 5 -3.73 -0.05 18.17
N ALA A 6 -4.42 0.89 18.80
CA ALA A 6 -5.30 1.84 18.11
C ALA A 6 -4.50 2.79 17.20
N LEU A 7 -3.39 3.31 17.69
CA LEU A 7 -2.50 4.20 16.93
C LEU A 7 -1.90 3.48 15.72
N MET A 8 -1.40 2.25 15.88
CA MET A 8 -0.86 1.46 14.76
C MET A 8 -1.92 1.16 13.69
N ARG A 9 -3.16 0.89 14.10
CA ARG A 9 -4.29 0.71 13.17
C ARG A 9 -4.59 2.00 12.41
N PHE A 10 -4.65 3.14 13.11
CA PHE A 10 -4.85 4.45 12.50
C PHE A 10 -3.74 4.77 11.49
N LEU A 11 -2.49 4.58 11.89
CA LEU A 11 -1.33 4.81 11.03
C LEU A 11 -1.36 3.90 9.78
N SER A 12 -1.83 2.66 9.90
CA SER A 12 -2.00 1.75 8.76
C SER A 12 -3.00 2.30 7.73
N TYR A 13 -4.11 2.88 8.19
CA TYR A 13 -5.11 3.49 7.30
C TYR A 13 -4.60 4.75 6.65
N VAL A 14 -3.94 5.61 7.42
CA VAL A 14 -3.35 6.84 6.89
C VAL A 14 -2.29 6.51 5.86
N TYR A 15 -1.39 5.56 6.14
CA TYR A 15 -0.35 5.13 5.21
C TYR A 15 -0.93 4.60 3.89
N HIS A 16 -1.81 3.59 3.94
CA HIS A 16 -2.39 3.04 2.71
C HIS A 16 -3.34 4.00 2.01
N GLY A 17 -4.09 4.82 2.75
CA GLY A 17 -4.94 5.85 2.19
C GLY A 17 -4.14 6.89 1.41
N LEU A 18 -3.10 7.46 2.03
CA LEU A 18 -2.20 8.42 1.38
C LEU A 18 -1.48 7.79 0.19
N LEU A 19 -0.94 6.58 0.35
CA LEU A 19 -0.26 5.87 -0.73
C LEU A 19 -1.19 5.65 -1.93
N CYS A 20 -2.44 5.20 -1.69
CA CYS A 20 -3.41 5.04 -2.77
C CYS A 20 -3.82 6.37 -3.41
N LEU A 21 -4.03 7.43 -2.62
CA LEU A 21 -4.36 8.75 -3.14
C LEU A 21 -3.25 9.34 -4.01
N ILE A 22 -1.99 9.23 -3.56
CA ILE A 22 -0.82 9.70 -4.34
C ILE A 22 -0.72 8.91 -5.64
N LEU A 23 -0.83 7.58 -5.59
CA LEU A 23 -0.77 6.74 -6.79
C LEU A 23 -1.93 7.04 -7.75
N LEU A 24 -3.14 7.26 -7.23
CA LEU A 24 -4.32 7.61 -8.02
C LEU A 24 -4.14 8.99 -8.68
N ALA A 25 -3.61 9.97 -7.95
CA ALA A 25 -3.33 11.30 -8.48
C ALA A 25 -2.27 11.23 -9.60
N MET A 26 -1.14 10.56 -9.36
CA MET A 26 -0.06 10.43 -10.35
C MET A 26 -0.50 9.68 -11.61
N SER A 27 -1.20 8.55 -11.45
CA SER A 27 -1.71 7.78 -12.59
C SER A 27 -2.82 8.52 -13.34
N GLY A 28 -3.72 9.19 -12.63
CA GLY A 28 -4.76 10.03 -13.23
C GLY A 28 -4.20 11.21 -14.01
N LEU A 29 -3.21 11.92 -13.44
CA LEU A 29 -2.50 13.02 -14.11
C LEU A 29 -1.77 12.51 -15.37
N ALA A 30 -1.10 11.36 -15.30
CA ALA A 30 -0.42 10.78 -16.45
C ALA A 30 -1.40 10.37 -17.56
N MET A 31 -2.56 9.81 -17.21
CA MET A 31 -3.62 9.53 -18.19
C MET A 31 -4.17 10.81 -18.82
N ALA A 32 -4.41 11.86 -18.03
CA ALA A 32 -4.88 13.16 -18.53
C ALA A 32 -3.85 13.84 -19.45
N ALA A 33 -2.56 13.63 -19.19
CA ALA A 33 -1.46 14.10 -20.03
C ALA A 33 -1.20 13.22 -21.27
N GLY A 34 -1.97 12.14 -21.48
CA GLY A 34 -1.80 11.23 -22.61
C GLY A 34 -0.62 10.25 -22.48
N SER A 35 0.01 10.17 -21.31
CA SER A 35 1.12 9.25 -21.04
C SER A 35 0.59 7.85 -20.71
N GLN A 36 0.91 6.89 -21.59
CA GLN A 36 0.52 5.48 -21.42
C GLN A 36 1.47 4.70 -20.49
N SER A 37 2.65 5.25 -20.17
CA SER A 37 3.68 4.56 -19.38
C SER A 37 4.19 5.40 -18.21
N LEU A 38 3.49 5.33 -17.07
CA LEU A 38 4.07 5.75 -15.80
C LEU A 38 5.06 4.68 -15.34
N ASN A 39 6.32 4.81 -15.74
CA ASN A 39 7.35 3.81 -15.47
C ASN A 39 7.89 3.94 -14.03
N LEU A 40 7.14 3.40 -13.08
CA LEU A 40 7.63 3.16 -11.74
C LEU A 40 8.50 1.91 -11.80
N GLN A 41 9.82 2.09 -11.92
CA GLN A 41 10.80 1.00 -11.90
C GLN A 41 10.76 0.15 -10.61
N MET A 42 10.04 0.63 -9.59
CA MET A 42 9.71 -0.06 -8.34
C MET A 42 8.61 -1.13 -8.51
N LEU A 43 7.81 -1.12 -9.58
CA LEU A 43 6.75 -2.10 -9.72
C LEU A 43 7.23 -3.36 -10.47
N PRO A 44 6.62 -4.54 -10.20
CA PRO A 44 6.88 -5.74 -10.99
C PRO A 44 6.71 -5.46 -12.49
N ALA A 45 7.50 -6.13 -13.32
CA ALA A 45 7.56 -5.87 -14.78
C ALA A 45 6.21 -5.88 -15.53
N TRP A 46 5.18 -6.53 -14.98
CA TRP A 46 3.82 -6.54 -15.54
C TRP A 46 2.99 -5.30 -15.19
N ALA A 47 3.37 -4.55 -14.15
CA ALA A 47 2.69 -3.36 -13.67
C ALA A 47 3.44 -2.06 -13.99
N SER A 48 4.76 -2.12 -14.20
CA SER A 48 5.61 -0.95 -14.48
C SER A 48 5.36 -0.29 -15.85
N GLY A 49 4.65 -0.95 -16.76
CA GLY A 49 4.40 -0.45 -18.12
C GLY A 49 3.00 0.11 -18.39
N SER A 50 2.09 0.06 -17.42
CA SER A 50 0.67 0.42 -17.66
C SER A 50 0.13 1.35 -16.59
N THR A 51 -0.06 2.62 -16.97
CA THR A 51 -0.72 3.63 -16.11
C THR A 51 -2.11 3.18 -15.67
N LEU A 52 -2.83 2.42 -16.52
CA LEU A 52 -4.17 1.90 -16.21
C LEU A 52 -4.14 0.86 -15.09
N ILE A 53 -3.17 -0.06 -15.11
CA ILE A 53 -3.00 -1.07 -14.04
C ILE A 53 -2.71 -0.36 -12.72
N LEU A 54 -1.82 0.63 -12.75
CA LEU A 54 -1.48 1.41 -11.56
C LEU A 54 -2.69 2.16 -11.01
N PHE A 55 -3.48 2.78 -11.89
CA PHE A 55 -4.73 3.46 -11.53
C PHE A 55 -5.74 2.48 -10.91
N GLY A 56 -5.92 1.32 -11.54
CA GLY A 56 -6.79 0.25 -11.03
C GLY A 56 -6.34 -0.28 -9.67
N CYS A 57 -5.04 -0.50 -9.46
CA CYS A 57 -4.50 -0.90 -8.16
C CYS A 57 -4.70 0.18 -7.09
N ALA A 58 -4.46 1.44 -7.42
CA ALA A 58 -4.69 2.56 -6.50
C ALA A 58 -6.17 2.65 -6.09
N LEU A 59 -7.08 2.48 -7.05
CA LEU A 59 -8.52 2.48 -6.80
C LEU A 59 -8.95 1.28 -5.94
N LEU A 60 -8.48 0.07 -6.27
CA LEU A 60 -8.75 -1.14 -5.48
C LEU A 60 -8.23 -1.00 -4.05
N GLY A 61 -7.01 -0.48 -3.88
CA GLY A 61 -6.45 -0.22 -2.56
C GLY A 61 -7.28 0.78 -1.75
N LEU A 62 -7.74 1.86 -2.39
CA LEU A 62 -8.60 2.84 -1.74
C LEU A 62 -9.95 2.23 -1.33
N ILE A 63 -10.56 1.41 -2.18
CA ILE A 63 -11.79 0.67 -1.88
C ILE A 63 -11.56 -0.23 -0.66
N ILE A 64 -10.46 -0.99 -0.63
CA ILE A 64 -10.12 -1.87 0.51
C ILE A 64 -9.92 -1.07 1.80
N VAL A 65 -9.27 0.09 1.74
CA VAL A 65 -9.11 0.99 2.90
C VAL A 65 -10.48 1.47 3.40
N ILE A 66 -11.38 1.91 2.49
CA ILE A 66 -12.72 2.37 2.85
C ILE A 66 -13.55 1.24 3.48
N LEU A 67 -13.51 0.03 2.90
CA LEU A 67 -14.17 -1.15 3.48
C LEU A 67 -13.61 -1.47 4.87
N ALA A 68 -12.29 -1.41 5.03
CA ALA A 68 -11.64 -1.63 6.31
C ALA A 68 -12.05 -0.60 7.37
N ILE A 69 -12.21 0.67 7.00
CA ILE A 69 -12.73 1.73 7.88
C ILE A 69 -14.17 1.41 8.29
N LYS A 70 -15.02 1.02 7.33
CA LYS A 70 -16.41 0.56 7.57
C LYS A 70 -16.49 -0.74 8.39
N GLY A 71 -15.35 -1.39 8.64
CA GLY A 71 -15.27 -2.63 9.42
C GLY A 71 -15.67 -3.89 8.66
N VAL A 72 -15.89 -3.78 7.35
CA VAL A 72 -16.26 -4.85 6.43
C VAL A 72 -14.98 -5.43 5.81
N MET A 73 -14.86 -6.77 5.75
CA MET A 73 -13.72 -7.46 5.10
C MET A 73 -12.33 -7.08 5.64
N ARG A 74 -12.17 -7.09 6.98
CA ARG A 74 -10.91 -6.78 7.67
C ARG A 74 -9.71 -7.66 7.25
N PRO A 75 -9.86 -8.97 6.96
CA PRO A 75 -8.75 -9.78 6.47
C PRO A 75 -8.23 -9.31 5.09
N LEU A 76 -9.10 -8.73 4.26
CA LEU A 76 -8.73 -8.24 2.94
C LEU A 76 -7.75 -7.05 3.02
N PHE A 77 -7.91 -6.19 4.03
CA PHE A 77 -6.97 -5.10 4.29
C PHE A 77 -5.58 -5.60 4.71
N PHE A 78 -5.52 -6.67 5.52
CA PHE A 78 -4.25 -7.30 5.87
C PHE A 78 -3.58 -7.91 4.63
N LEU A 79 -4.35 -8.64 3.81
CA LEU A 79 -3.83 -9.21 2.56
C LEU A 79 -3.33 -8.12 1.61
N TRP A 80 -4.08 -7.02 1.47
CA TRP A 80 -3.65 -5.85 0.71
C TRP A 80 -2.34 -5.26 1.23
N SER A 81 -2.21 -5.12 2.55
CA SER A 81 -1.01 -4.58 3.18
C SER A 81 0.22 -5.47 2.88
N LEU A 82 0.04 -6.80 2.89
CA LEU A 82 1.08 -7.75 2.49
C LEU A 82 1.45 -7.61 1.02
N VAL A 83 0.47 -7.48 0.12
CA VAL A 83 0.72 -7.29 -1.31
C VAL A 83 1.56 -6.02 -1.54
N VAL A 84 1.22 -4.92 -0.89
CA VAL A 84 1.98 -3.66 -0.97
C VAL A 84 3.42 -3.85 -0.47
N LEU A 85 3.61 -4.53 0.67
CA LEU A 85 4.95 -4.83 1.18
C LEU A 85 5.76 -5.69 0.21
N ILE A 86 5.16 -6.76 -0.34
CA ILE A 86 5.81 -7.64 -1.32
C ILE A 86 6.20 -6.85 -2.56
N PHE A 87 5.33 -5.94 -3.04
CA PHE A 87 5.63 -5.11 -4.20
C PHE A 87 6.78 -4.14 -3.91
N LEU A 88 6.82 -3.51 -2.74
CA LEU A 88 7.92 -2.63 -2.32
C LEU A 88 9.24 -3.41 -2.19
N VAL A 89 9.23 -4.55 -1.51
CA VAL A 89 10.43 -5.40 -1.36
C VAL A 89 10.92 -5.88 -2.72
N LYS A 90 10.02 -6.38 -3.57
CA LYS A 90 10.39 -6.84 -4.92
C LYS A 90 10.88 -5.68 -5.79
N GLY A 91 10.25 -4.52 -5.67
CA GLY A 91 10.60 -3.30 -6.38
C GLY A 91 11.97 -2.75 -6.06
N TYR A 92 12.29 -2.68 -4.76
CA TYR A 92 13.53 -2.06 -4.29
C TYR A 92 14.70 -3.02 -4.21
N PHE A 93 14.48 -4.31 -3.92
CA PHE A 93 15.57 -5.28 -3.71
C PHE A 93 15.73 -6.30 -4.84
N LEU A 94 14.65 -6.66 -5.56
CA LEU A 94 14.68 -7.71 -6.60
C LEU A 94 14.66 -7.15 -8.02
N SER A 95 14.43 -5.85 -8.19
CA SER A 95 14.55 -5.14 -9.47
C SER A 95 15.92 -4.46 -9.55
N SER A 96 16.46 -4.26 -10.76
CA SER A 96 17.68 -3.46 -11.02
C SER A 96 17.43 -1.96 -10.83
N TYR A 97 16.75 -1.58 -9.75
CA TYR A 97 16.44 -0.20 -9.41
C TYR A 97 17.73 0.50 -8.99
N HIS A 98 18.20 1.43 -9.82
CA HIS A 98 19.31 2.28 -9.46
C HIS A 98 18.75 3.42 -8.62
N PHE A 99 19.06 3.39 -7.32
CA PHE A 99 18.70 4.48 -6.44
C PHE A 99 19.40 5.76 -6.91
N ALA A 100 18.62 6.81 -7.19
CA ALA A 100 19.18 8.16 -7.23
C ALA A 100 19.78 8.50 -5.84
N PRO A 101 20.80 9.37 -5.75
CA PRO A 101 21.48 9.71 -4.49
C PRO A 101 20.54 10.07 -3.33
N ASP A 102 19.37 10.64 -3.64
CA ASP A 102 18.38 11.10 -2.65
C ASP A 102 17.17 10.13 -2.48
N GLY A 103 17.08 9.10 -3.33
CA GLY A 103 15.92 8.20 -3.42
C GLY A 103 15.90 7.07 -2.38
N VAL A 104 17.05 6.79 -1.75
CA VAL A 104 17.19 5.70 -0.77
C VAL A 104 16.36 5.97 0.50
N ASN A 105 16.36 7.21 0.99
CA ASN A 105 15.60 7.58 2.19
C ASN A 105 14.09 7.41 1.98
N THR A 106 13.58 7.85 0.83
CA THR A 106 12.17 7.68 0.45
C THR A 106 11.80 6.19 0.38
N ALA A 107 12.66 5.36 -0.21
CA ALA A 107 12.45 3.92 -0.27
C ALA A 107 12.39 3.28 1.13
N LEU A 108 13.30 3.67 2.02
CA LEU A 108 13.33 3.20 3.41
C LEU A 108 12.08 3.65 4.18
N TYR A 109 11.62 4.88 4.00
CA TYR A 109 10.39 5.37 4.64
C TYR A 109 9.14 4.63 4.14
N LEU A 110 9.05 4.35 2.84
CA LEU A 110 7.96 3.55 2.27
C LEU A 110 8.01 2.11 2.76
N LEU A 111 9.19 1.49 2.77
CA LEU A 111 9.35 0.12 3.27
C LEU A 111 8.99 0.04 4.76
N GLY A 112 9.54 0.94 5.58
CA GLY A 112 9.28 1.02 7.01
C GLY A 112 7.80 1.29 7.31
N GLY A 113 7.19 2.25 6.61
CA GLY A 113 5.76 2.54 6.70
C GLY A 113 4.89 1.33 6.33
N SER A 114 5.26 0.59 5.30
CA SER A 114 4.56 -0.64 4.90
C SER A 114 4.67 -1.76 5.94
N VAL A 115 5.82 -1.93 6.58
CA VAL A 115 5.99 -2.91 7.67
C VAL A 115 5.10 -2.54 8.86
N ILE A 116 5.10 -1.26 9.25
CA ILE A 116 4.25 -0.78 10.34
C ILE A 116 2.76 -0.95 10.00
N ALA A 117 2.38 -0.70 8.75
CA ALA A 117 1.01 -0.89 8.26
C ALA A 117 0.57 -2.36 8.31
N VAL A 118 1.44 -3.30 7.93
CA VAL A 118 1.18 -4.75 8.04
C VAL A 118 1.00 -5.16 9.50
N ILE A 119 1.84 -4.66 10.41
CA ILE A 119 1.73 -4.94 11.85
C ILE A 119 0.41 -4.38 12.42
N GLY A 120 0.04 -3.15 12.07
CA GLY A 120 -1.22 -2.55 12.50
C GLY A 120 -2.45 -3.27 11.93
N ALA A 121 -2.39 -3.73 10.68
CA ALA A 121 -3.42 -4.57 10.06
C ALA A 121 -3.55 -5.95 10.74
N TRP A 122 -2.43 -6.57 11.12
CA TRP A 122 -2.39 -7.84 11.84
C TRP A 122 -3.08 -7.77 13.21
N PHE A 123 -2.81 -6.71 13.99
CA PHE A 123 -3.48 -6.50 15.27
C PHE A 123 -5.00 -6.33 15.12
N ARG A 124 -5.46 -5.77 14.00
CA ARG A 124 -6.90 -5.69 13.73
C ARG A 124 -7.51 -7.04 13.32
N MET A 125 -6.78 -7.85 12.56
CA MET A 125 -7.22 -9.19 12.14
C MET A 125 -7.35 -10.13 13.34
N THR A 126 -6.33 -10.19 14.20
CA THR A 126 -6.33 -11.04 15.40
C THR A 126 -7.42 -10.67 16.40
N ALA A 127 -7.72 -9.37 16.57
CA ALA A 127 -8.83 -8.91 17.40
C ALA A 127 -10.21 -9.34 16.85
N ASP A 128 -10.39 -9.40 15.53
CA ASP A 128 -11.65 -9.84 14.92
C ASP A 128 -11.84 -11.36 15.00
N LEU A 129 -10.78 -12.13 14.81
CA LEU A 129 -10.79 -13.59 14.96
C LEU A 129 -11.11 -14.02 16.40
N SER A 130 -10.61 -13.27 17.39
CA SER A 130 -10.95 -13.49 18.80
C SER A 130 -12.45 -13.29 19.06
N LYS A 131 -13.03 -12.20 18.52
CA LYS A 131 -14.46 -11.89 18.70
C LYS A 131 -15.41 -12.89 18.03
N ARG A 132 -14.98 -13.58 16.95
CA ARG A 132 -15.77 -14.63 16.29
C ARG A 132 -15.74 -15.98 17.03
N ARG A 133 -14.88 -16.13 18.04
CA ARG A 133 -14.66 -17.39 18.76
C ARG A 133 -15.30 -17.41 20.17
N SER A 134 -15.90 -16.30 20.61
CA SER A 134 -16.66 -16.17 21.86
C SER A 134 -18.16 -16.08 21.57
#